data_AF-A0A928YPS9-F1
#
_entry.id   AF-A0A928YPS9-F1
#
_cell.length_a   1.000
_cell.length_b   1.000
_cell.length_c   1.000
_cell.angle_alpha   90.00
_cell.angle_beta   90.00
_cell.angle_gamma   90.00
#
_symmetry.space_group_name_H-M   'P 1'
#
loop_
_entity.id
_entity.type
_entity.pdbx_description
1 polymer ?
#
loop_
_entity_poly.entity_id
_entity_poly.type
_entity_poly.pdbx_seq_one_letter_code
_entity_poly.pdbx_strand_id
1 'polypeptide(L)'
;MSEQHFIQKIEQAILSSFDKNLAIEEIQEGVFLLVLDDFDYEIYCYANHIEQRIQTQTSKQCVHLDEDQIHQSLDKIVARLKGIIHCETKLFARNTVVARINKKVALEFQEEHHIQLPISGKYRYGLFYEGELVSIAVFSGGRKMIGKDENYRSFELIRFCHKNSILVIGGLSKLIKSFAKDFSANDLMTYVDLDWTQSSTLTTLGFEEKGRIEPQYYYVRNNERMIFKAKEDALLLREKNGEGFVKSNSGSIKMVLEL
;
A
#
# COMPACT_ATOMS: atom_id res chain seq x y z
N MET A 1 -2.68 -16.49 -20.50
CA MET A 1 -1.81 -17.32 -19.62
C MET A 1 -2.73 -18.27 -18.87
N SER A 2 -2.33 -19.51 -18.61
CA SER A 2 -3.09 -20.37 -17.70
C SER A 2 -2.93 -19.83 -16.27
N GLU A 3 -3.97 -19.98 -15.44
CA GLU A 3 -3.95 -19.56 -14.03
C GLU A 3 -2.79 -20.16 -13.24
N GLN A 4 -2.41 -21.40 -13.61
CA GLN A 4 -1.24 -22.09 -13.07
C GLN A 4 0.07 -21.30 -13.27
N HIS A 5 0.21 -20.52 -14.35
CA HIS A 5 1.46 -19.83 -14.65
C HIS A 5 1.74 -18.66 -13.69
N PHE A 6 0.74 -17.84 -13.37
CA PHE A 6 0.97 -16.69 -12.47
C PHE A 6 1.15 -17.15 -11.02
N ILE A 7 0.46 -18.23 -10.63
CA ILE A 7 0.61 -18.82 -9.30
C ILE A 7 2.01 -19.41 -9.12
N GLN A 8 2.51 -20.17 -10.09
CA GLN A 8 3.90 -20.64 -10.09
C GLN A 8 4.90 -19.47 -10.01
N LYS A 9 4.61 -18.36 -10.70
CA LYS A 9 5.47 -17.18 -10.68
C LYS A 9 5.55 -16.56 -9.27
N ILE A 10 4.42 -16.37 -8.59
CA ILE A 10 4.43 -15.83 -7.21
C ILE A 10 4.99 -16.85 -6.21
N GLU A 11 4.71 -18.13 -6.39
CA GLU A 11 5.26 -19.23 -5.60
C GLU A 11 6.78 -19.22 -5.63
N GLN A 12 7.38 -19.27 -6.84
CA GLN A 12 8.83 -19.24 -7.02
C GLN A 12 9.45 -17.98 -6.44
N ALA A 13 8.80 -16.83 -6.63
CA ALA A 13 9.29 -15.56 -6.12
C ALA A 13 9.26 -15.50 -4.59
N ILE A 14 8.26 -16.10 -3.94
CA ILE A 14 8.17 -16.22 -2.50
C ILE A 14 9.16 -17.27 -1.97
N LEU A 15 9.20 -18.49 -2.52
CA LEU A 15 10.14 -19.52 -2.09
C LEU A 15 11.62 -19.11 -2.21
N SER A 16 11.97 -18.34 -3.25
CA SER A 16 13.34 -17.80 -3.41
C SER A 16 13.63 -16.63 -2.46
N SER A 17 12.60 -16.02 -1.89
CA SER A 17 12.67 -14.80 -1.09
C SER A 17 12.52 -15.04 0.41
N PHE A 18 11.87 -16.12 0.79
CA PHE A 18 11.57 -16.48 2.17
C PHE A 18 12.13 -17.88 2.41
N ASP A 19 12.96 -18.03 3.44
CA ASP A 19 13.46 -19.34 3.89
C ASP A 19 12.36 -20.04 4.72
N LYS A 20 11.21 -20.27 4.08
CA LYS A 20 9.99 -20.79 4.71
C LYS A 20 9.26 -21.73 3.78
N ASN A 21 8.59 -22.72 4.38
CA ASN A 21 7.64 -23.53 3.64
C ASN A 21 6.44 -22.66 3.26
N LEU A 22 6.08 -22.75 1.98
CA LEU A 22 4.89 -22.15 1.43
C LEU A 22 3.95 -23.27 0.99
N ALA A 23 2.73 -23.27 1.51
CA ALA A 23 1.64 -24.06 0.97
C ALA A 23 0.75 -23.19 0.10
N ILE A 24 0.34 -23.72 -1.05
CA ILE A 24 -0.63 -23.07 -1.94
C ILE A 24 -1.85 -23.96 -2.04
N GLU A 25 -3.00 -23.38 -1.75
CA GLU A 25 -4.29 -24.04 -1.85
C GLU A 25 -5.20 -23.23 -2.76
N GLU A 26 -5.80 -23.87 -3.77
CA GLU A 26 -6.89 -23.27 -4.52
C GLU A 26 -8.19 -23.48 -3.73
N ILE A 27 -8.65 -22.42 -3.08
CA ILE A 27 -9.80 -22.46 -2.17
C ILE A 27 -11.14 -22.26 -2.90
N GLN A 28 -11.08 -21.73 -4.11
CA GLN A 28 -12.17 -21.57 -5.07
C GLN A 28 -11.53 -21.44 -6.45
N GLU A 29 -12.23 -21.84 -7.51
CA GLU A 29 -11.77 -21.64 -8.90
C GLU A 29 -11.25 -20.21 -9.10
N GLY A 30 -9.96 -20.08 -9.46
CA GLY A 30 -9.28 -18.81 -9.69
C GLY A 30 -8.86 -18.02 -8.44
N VAL A 31 -9.05 -18.56 -7.23
CA VAL A 31 -8.64 -17.95 -5.96
C VAL A 31 -7.70 -18.87 -5.19
N PHE A 32 -6.50 -18.38 -4.93
CA PHE A 32 -5.42 -19.15 -4.32
C PHE A 32 -5.02 -18.55 -2.98
N LEU A 33 -4.97 -19.37 -1.95
CA LEU A 33 -4.47 -19.02 -0.63
C LEU A 33 -3.03 -19.50 -0.51
N LEU A 34 -2.15 -18.56 -0.19
CA LEU A 34 -0.76 -18.81 0.15
C LEU A 34 -0.63 -18.79 1.68
N VAL A 35 -0.28 -19.93 2.26
CA VAL A 35 -0.05 -20.11 3.70
C VAL A 35 1.44 -20.25 3.95
N LEU A 36 1.98 -19.36 4.78
CA LEU A 36 3.37 -19.39 5.22
C LEU A 36 3.44 -19.90 6.66
N ASP A 37 4.34 -20.85 6.93
CA ASP A 37 4.55 -21.37 8.29
C ASP A 37 5.01 -20.26 9.26
N ASP A 38 4.56 -20.33 10.51
CA ASP A 38 4.88 -19.42 11.62
C ASP A 38 4.54 -17.93 11.38
N PHE A 39 3.49 -17.62 10.61
CA PHE A 39 2.99 -16.25 10.44
C PHE A 39 1.47 -16.10 10.53
N ASP A 40 1.06 -14.98 11.13
CA ASP A 40 -0.34 -14.55 11.25
C ASP A 40 -0.82 -13.78 9.99
N TYR A 41 -0.38 -14.21 8.81
CA TYR A 41 -0.78 -13.63 7.52
C TYR A 41 -1.33 -14.68 6.57
N GLU A 42 -2.42 -14.34 5.90
CA GLU A 42 -3.00 -15.08 4.80
C GLU A 42 -2.89 -14.24 3.52
N ILE A 43 -2.31 -14.80 2.46
CA ILE A 43 -2.12 -14.08 1.20
C ILE A 43 -3.05 -14.70 0.16
N TYR A 44 -4.06 -13.95 -0.27
CA TYR A 44 -5.01 -14.35 -1.28
C TYR A 44 -4.60 -13.79 -2.64
N CYS A 45 -4.43 -14.67 -3.61
CA CYS A 45 -4.13 -14.34 -5.00
C CYS A 45 -5.35 -14.59 -5.88
N TYR A 46 -5.72 -13.60 -6.70
CA TYR A 46 -6.92 -13.61 -7.53
C TYR A 46 -6.59 -13.61 -9.01
N ALA A 47 -7.01 -14.65 -9.73
CA ALA A 47 -6.97 -14.68 -11.18
C ALA A 47 -7.73 -13.48 -11.77
N ASN A 48 -7.38 -13.10 -13.00
CA ASN A 48 -7.95 -11.94 -13.66
C ASN A 48 -9.48 -11.96 -13.78
N HIS A 49 -10.08 -13.14 -13.96
CA HIS A 49 -11.52 -13.30 -14.11
C HIS A 49 -12.31 -13.15 -12.79
N ILE A 50 -11.63 -13.10 -11.64
CA ILE A 50 -12.27 -12.92 -10.34
C ILE A 50 -12.58 -11.44 -10.09
N GLU A 51 -13.87 -11.09 -10.06
CA GLU A 51 -14.30 -9.69 -9.91
C GLU A 51 -14.22 -9.18 -8.46
N GLN A 52 -14.40 -10.05 -7.47
CA GLN A 52 -14.59 -9.67 -6.07
C GLN A 52 -13.65 -10.40 -5.13
N ARG A 53 -13.29 -9.71 -4.03
CA ARG A 53 -12.55 -10.30 -2.92
C ARG A 53 -13.44 -11.29 -2.18
N ILE A 54 -12.86 -12.40 -1.75
CA ILE A 54 -13.56 -13.32 -0.85
C ILE A 54 -13.76 -12.67 0.52
N GLN A 55 -14.84 -13.02 1.22
CA GLN A 55 -15.03 -12.61 2.60
C GLN A 55 -14.25 -13.56 3.51
N THR A 56 -13.25 -13.03 4.20
CA THR A 56 -12.40 -13.80 5.11
C THR A 56 -13.00 -13.77 6.53
N GLN A 57 -13.28 -14.93 7.12
CA GLN A 57 -13.67 -15.07 8.53
C GLN A 57 -12.46 -15.51 9.37
N THR A 58 -11.35 -14.80 9.22
CA THR A 58 -10.08 -15.10 9.89
C THR A 58 -9.75 -14.02 10.92
N SER A 59 -9.07 -14.41 11.99
CA SER A 59 -8.48 -13.48 12.96
C SER A 59 -7.10 -12.97 12.52
N LYS A 60 -6.52 -13.57 11.46
CA LYS A 60 -5.23 -13.19 10.89
C LYS A 60 -5.33 -11.93 10.03
N GLN A 61 -4.18 -11.31 9.77
CA GLN A 61 -4.12 -10.25 8.76
C GLN A 61 -4.14 -10.87 7.36
N CYS A 62 -4.83 -10.22 6.42
CA CYS A 62 -4.97 -10.69 5.05
C CYS A 62 -4.30 -9.71 4.08
N VAL A 63 -3.61 -10.27 3.09
CA VAL A 63 -3.16 -9.54 1.90
C VAL A 63 -3.89 -10.08 0.68
N HIS A 64 -4.43 -9.20 -0.14
CA HIS A 64 -5.16 -9.52 -1.35
C HIS A 64 -4.38 -9.00 -2.56
N LEU A 65 -4.01 -9.90 -3.46
CA LEU A 65 -3.18 -9.60 -4.63
C LEU A 65 -3.89 -10.10 -5.89
N ASP A 66 -4.02 -9.23 -6.88
CA ASP A 66 -4.53 -9.67 -8.18
C ASP A 66 -3.40 -10.08 -9.13
N GLU A 67 -3.72 -10.99 -10.04
CA GLU A 67 -2.82 -11.47 -11.11
C GLU A 67 -2.15 -10.34 -11.89
N ASP A 68 -2.88 -9.29 -12.28
CA ASP A 68 -2.31 -8.19 -13.06
C ASP A 68 -1.29 -7.35 -12.25
N GLN A 69 -1.49 -7.18 -10.94
CA GLN A 69 -0.52 -6.54 -10.05
C GLN A 69 0.74 -7.39 -9.91
N ILE A 70 0.56 -8.70 -9.73
CA ILE A 70 1.66 -9.69 -9.69
C ILE A 70 2.44 -9.63 -11.00
N HIS A 71 1.76 -9.56 -12.14
CA HIS A 71 2.42 -9.46 -13.44
C HIS A 71 3.25 -8.18 -13.57
N GLN A 72 2.68 -7.03 -13.20
CA GLN A 72 3.32 -5.72 -13.37
C GLN A 72 4.44 -5.43 -12.37
N SER A 73 4.31 -5.89 -11.13
CA SER A 73 5.10 -5.37 -9.99
C SER A 73 5.54 -6.45 -9.00
N LEU A 74 5.81 -7.67 -9.48
CA LEU A 74 6.19 -8.81 -8.64
C LEU A 74 7.31 -8.47 -7.65
N ASP A 75 8.40 -7.87 -8.12
CA ASP A 75 9.57 -7.57 -7.27
C ASP A 75 9.20 -6.61 -6.13
N LYS A 76 8.35 -5.62 -6.41
CA LYS A 76 7.86 -4.65 -5.42
C LYS A 76 6.87 -5.30 -4.43
N ILE A 77 6.02 -6.21 -4.91
CA ILE A 77 5.11 -7.00 -4.08
C ILE A 77 5.93 -7.86 -3.11
N VAL A 78 6.90 -8.61 -3.63
CA VAL A 78 7.78 -9.47 -2.85
C VAL A 78 8.57 -8.64 -1.82
N ALA A 79 9.14 -7.49 -2.23
CA ALA A 79 9.84 -6.60 -1.30
C ALA A 79 8.92 -6.08 -0.18
N ARG A 80 7.67 -5.74 -0.49
CA ARG A 80 6.69 -5.30 0.51
C ARG A 80 6.28 -6.45 1.44
N LEU A 81 6.02 -7.63 0.90
CA LEU A 81 5.74 -8.84 1.69
C LEU A 81 6.92 -9.14 2.61
N LYS A 82 8.17 -9.07 2.12
CA LYS A 82 9.37 -9.18 2.96
C LYS A 82 9.35 -8.16 4.09
N GLY A 83 9.07 -6.90 3.81
CA GLY A 83 8.99 -5.86 4.85
C GLY A 83 7.94 -6.15 5.95
N ILE A 84 6.81 -6.76 5.60
CA ILE A 84 5.72 -7.11 6.52
C ILE A 84 6.05 -8.37 7.32
N ILE A 85 6.56 -9.40 6.65
CA ILE A 85 6.78 -10.75 7.17
C ILE A 85 8.12 -10.83 7.92
N HIS A 86 9.20 -10.43 7.26
CA HIS A 86 10.55 -10.48 7.80
C HIS A 86 11.43 -9.41 7.16
N CYS A 87 11.55 -8.27 7.85
CA CYS A 87 12.49 -7.24 7.42
C CYS A 87 13.91 -7.57 7.89
N GLU A 88 14.80 -7.79 6.92
CA GLU A 88 16.22 -8.10 7.13
C GLU A 88 16.96 -7.00 7.90
N THR A 89 16.75 -5.73 7.54
CA THR A 89 17.49 -4.61 8.11
C THR A 89 16.57 -3.65 8.86
N LYS A 90 16.74 -3.60 10.19
CA LYS A 90 16.02 -2.66 11.07
C LYS A 90 16.92 -1.49 11.45
N LEU A 91 16.55 -0.29 11.02
CA LEU A 91 17.20 0.96 11.40
C LEU A 91 16.34 1.73 12.39
N PHE A 92 16.95 2.33 13.41
CA PHE A 92 16.22 3.22 14.31
C PHE A 92 16.23 4.66 13.78
N ALA A 93 15.07 5.31 13.77
CA ALA A 93 14.95 6.69 13.29
C ALA A 93 15.82 7.69 14.06
N ARG A 94 16.24 7.39 15.30
CA ARG A 94 17.20 8.24 16.04
C ARG A 94 18.59 8.30 15.39
N ASN A 95 18.95 7.30 14.59
CA ASN A 95 20.23 7.23 13.87
C ASN A 95 20.16 7.89 12.48
N THR A 96 19.01 8.45 12.10
CA THR A 96 18.85 9.11 10.79
C THR A 96 18.88 10.63 10.93
N VAL A 97 19.02 11.33 9.81
CA VAL A 97 18.80 12.78 9.71
C VAL A 97 17.54 13.01 8.87
N VAL A 98 16.63 13.87 9.34
CA VAL A 98 15.45 14.25 8.56
C VAL A 98 15.78 15.48 7.72
N ALA A 99 15.40 15.48 6.45
CA ALA A 99 15.57 16.63 5.57
C ALA A 99 14.47 16.73 4.53
N ARG A 100 14.26 17.94 4.00
CA ARG A 100 13.39 18.16 2.83
C ARG A 100 14.05 17.57 1.60
N ILE A 101 13.25 16.92 0.75
CA ILE A 101 13.70 16.40 -0.55
C ILE A 101 12.94 17.07 -1.70
N ASN A 102 13.56 17.15 -2.86
CA ASN A 102 12.92 17.74 -4.04
C ASN A 102 11.93 16.75 -4.70
N LYS A 103 11.15 17.26 -5.65
CA LYS A 103 10.13 16.46 -6.37
C LYS A 103 10.75 15.27 -7.12
N LYS A 104 11.89 15.47 -7.77
CA LYS A 104 12.54 14.44 -8.58
C LYS A 104 12.96 13.25 -7.71
N VAL A 105 13.71 13.53 -6.63
CA VAL A 105 14.18 12.51 -5.68
C VAL A 105 13.02 11.71 -5.09
N ALA A 106 11.94 12.38 -4.68
CA ALA A 106 10.78 11.67 -4.11
C ALA A 106 10.05 10.79 -5.12
N LEU A 107 9.99 11.19 -6.40
CA LEU A 107 9.35 10.39 -7.44
C LEU A 107 10.20 9.18 -7.81
N GLU A 108 11.52 9.37 -7.98
CA GLU A 108 12.48 8.28 -8.25
C GLU A 108 12.46 7.24 -7.12
N PHE A 109 12.48 7.69 -5.87
CA PHE A 109 12.42 6.78 -4.71
C PHE A 109 11.13 5.97 -4.64
N GLN A 110 9.98 6.59 -4.98
CA GLN A 110 8.70 5.86 -5.05
C GLN A 110 8.68 4.85 -6.19
N GLU A 111 9.22 5.23 -7.35
CA GLU A 111 9.25 4.34 -8.50
C GLU A 111 10.07 3.09 -8.21
N GLU A 112 11.14 3.22 -7.43
CA GLU A 112 11.99 2.08 -7.08
C GLU A 112 11.42 1.23 -5.95
N HIS A 113 10.80 1.86 -4.94
CA HIS A 113 10.51 1.19 -3.65
C HIS A 113 9.03 1.10 -3.28
N HIS A 114 8.11 1.60 -4.11
CA HIS A 114 6.69 1.58 -3.80
C HIS A 114 5.87 0.94 -4.92
N ILE A 115 4.90 0.11 -4.54
CA ILE A 115 4.08 -0.67 -5.49
C ILE A 115 3.13 0.21 -6.31
N GLN A 116 2.55 1.24 -5.69
CA GLN A 116 1.68 2.19 -6.39
C GLN A 116 2.51 3.25 -7.11
N LEU A 117 1.94 3.79 -8.19
CA LEU A 117 2.54 4.85 -8.99
C LEU A 117 3.04 6.03 -8.12
N PRO A 118 4.19 6.62 -8.48
CA PRO A 118 4.74 7.77 -7.78
C PRO A 118 3.77 8.96 -7.77
N ILE A 119 3.58 9.55 -6.59
CA ILE A 119 2.78 10.78 -6.44
C ILE A 119 3.70 11.90 -5.98
N SER A 120 3.56 13.06 -6.61
CA SER A 120 4.44 14.18 -6.31
C SER A 120 4.16 14.79 -4.95
N GLY A 121 2.90 14.99 -4.55
CA GLY A 121 2.51 15.75 -3.36
C GLY A 121 2.99 17.20 -3.35
N LYS A 122 2.77 17.92 -2.24
CA LYS A 122 3.25 19.30 -2.08
C LYS A 122 4.53 19.36 -1.27
N TYR A 123 4.58 18.60 -0.18
CA TYR A 123 5.68 18.60 0.78
C TYR A 123 6.30 17.20 0.85
N ARG A 124 7.63 17.14 0.98
CA ARG A 124 8.38 15.88 0.86
C ARG A 124 9.54 15.91 1.84
N TYR A 125 9.66 14.84 2.61
CA TYR A 125 10.71 14.64 3.59
C TYR A 125 11.36 13.30 3.36
N GLY A 126 12.66 13.24 3.63
CA GLY A 126 13.45 12.02 3.62
C GLY A 126 14.13 11.80 4.96
N LEU A 127 14.38 10.53 5.28
CA LEU A 127 15.30 10.12 6.33
C LEU A 127 16.60 9.62 5.68
N PHE A 128 17.71 10.17 6.13
CA PHE A 128 19.04 9.82 5.66
C PHE A 128 19.80 9.05 6.74
N TYR A 129 20.35 7.90 6.40
CA TYR A 129 21.26 7.12 7.25
C TYR A 129 22.63 7.11 6.58
N GLU A 130 23.65 7.63 7.25
CA GLU A 130 25.03 7.71 6.69
C GLU A 130 25.11 8.38 5.30
N GLY A 131 24.24 9.37 5.05
CA GLY A 131 24.15 10.08 3.77
C GLY A 131 23.24 9.43 2.72
N GLU A 132 22.76 8.22 2.98
CA GLU A 132 21.86 7.49 2.08
C GLU A 132 20.39 7.74 2.43
N LEU A 133 19.55 8.02 1.43
CA LEU A 133 18.10 8.15 1.61
C LEU A 133 17.47 6.76 1.84
N VAL A 134 16.92 6.52 3.03
CA VAL A 134 16.38 5.21 3.44
C VAL A 134 14.86 5.19 3.62
N SER A 135 14.21 6.35 3.67
CA SER A 135 12.75 6.44 3.78
C SER A 135 12.25 7.82 3.38
N ILE A 136 11.03 7.91 2.87
CA ILE A 136 10.38 9.18 2.54
C ILE A 136 8.96 9.26 3.10
N ALA A 137 8.49 10.49 3.28
CA ALA A 137 7.07 10.80 3.41
C ALA A 137 6.70 11.96 2.48
N VAL A 138 5.55 11.85 1.83
CA VAL A 138 4.99 12.85 0.92
C VAL A 138 3.64 13.30 1.47
N PHE A 139 3.46 14.61 1.58
CA PHE A 139 2.27 15.23 2.17
C PHE A 139 1.57 16.16 1.17
N SER A 140 0.26 16.31 1.32
CA SER A 140 -0.57 17.24 0.55
C SER A 140 -0.38 18.69 0.98
N GLY A 141 -1.02 19.61 0.25
CA GLY A 141 -1.16 20.99 0.73
C GLY A 141 -2.28 21.10 1.76
N GLY A 142 -2.09 21.98 2.74
CA GLY A 142 -3.09 22.21 3.79
C GLY A 142 -4.42 22.69 3.22
N ARG A 143 -5.51 22.08 3.68
CA ARG A 143 -6.88 22.40 3.30
C ARG A 143 -7.62 23.06 4.46
N LYS A 144 -8.45 24.05 4.15
CA LYS A 144 -9.44 24.58 5.09
C LYS A 144 -10.53 23.53 5.27
N MET A 145 -10.97 23.31 6.50
CA MET A 145 -12.02 22.35 6.83
C MET A 145 -13.31 23.07 7.16
N ILE A 146 -14.42 22.59 6.59
CA ILE A 146 -15.76 23.13 6.88
C ILE A 146 -16.07 22.89 8.36
N GLY A 147 -16.55 23.91 9.06
CA GLY A 147 -16.92 23.82 10.48
C GLY A 147 -15.73 23.85 11.46
N LYS A 148 -14.53 24.21 11.00
CA LYS A 148 -13.34 24.46 11.85
C LYS A 148 -12.92 25.92 11.78
N ASP A 149 -12.10 26.37 12.73
CA ASP A 149 -11.53 27.71 12.77
C ASP A 149 -10.84 28.10 11.45
N GLU A 150 -10.82 29.40 11.13
CA GLU A 150 -10.25 29.90 9.87
C GLU A 150 -8.75 29.55 9.71
N ASN A 151 -8.03 29.43 10.82
CA ASN A 151 -6.62 29.07 10.86
C ASN A 151 -6.38 27.55 10.84
N TYR A 152 -7.43 26.74 10.94
CA TYR A 152 -7.31 25.29 10.92
C TYR A 152 -6.83 24.79 9.55
N ARG A 153 -5.79 23.96 9.55
CA ARG A 153 -5.25 23.33 8.35
C ARG A 153 -5.15 21.83 8.55
N SER A 154 -5.94 21.10 7.76
CA SER A 154 -5.84 19.64 7.61
C SER A 154 -4.90 19.30 6.48
N PHE A 155 -4.04 18.30 6.69
CA PHE A 155 -3.12 17.80 5.68
C PHE A 155 -3.32 16.30 5.48
N GLU A 156 -2.78 15.76 4.39
CA GLU A 156 -2.83 14.33 4.08
C GLU A 156 -1.41 13.78 3.97
N LEU A 157 -1.15 12.63 4.61
CA LEU A 157 0.00 11.79 4.32
C LEU A 157 -0.35 10.96 3.08
N ILE A 158 0.16 11.37 1.93
CA ILE A 158 -0.15 10.77 0.63
C ILE A 158 0.64 9.48 0.43
N ARG A 159 1.90 9.48 0.86
CA ARG A 159 2.82 8.36 0.65
C ARG A 159 3.80 8.28 1.81
N PHE A 160 4.08 7.06 2.23
CA PHE A 160 5.20 6.72 3.07
C PHE A 160 5.79 5.41 2.56
N CYS A 161 7.11 5.36 2.41
CA CYS A 161 7.81 4.11 2.13
C CYS A 161 9.24 4.14 2.64
N HIS A 162 9.78 2.95 2.84
CA HIS A 162 11.19 2.72 3.07
C HIS A 162 11.87 2.32 1.76
N LYS A 163 13.19 2.37 1.75
CA LYS A 163 13.98 1.64 0.77
C LYS A 163 13.69 0.14 0.94
N ASN A 164 13.65 -0.61 -0.17
CA ASN A 164 13.39 -2.05 -0.14
C ASN A 164 14.35 -2.76 0.85
N SER A 165 13.83 -3.79 1.54
CA SER A 165 14.54 -4.56 2.58
C SER A 165 14.96 -3.80 3.85
N ILE A 166 14.58 -2.52 3.99
CA ILE A 166 14.84 -1.72 5.19
C ILE A 166 13.53 -1.36 5.90
N LEU A 167 13.53 -1.47 7.24
CA LEU A 167 12.48 -0.94 8.10
C LEU A 167 13.09 0.12 9.01
N VAL A 168 12.60 1.36 8.88
CA VAL A 168 13.03 2.45 9.78
C VAL A 168 12.04 2.57 10.94
N ILE A 169 12.37 1.93 12.06
CA ILE A 169 11.59 1.95 13.29
C ILE A 169 11.47 3.38 13.82
N GLY A 170 10.23 3.85 13.99
CA GLY A 170 9.92 5.24 14.36
C GLY A 170 10.10 6.24 13.23
N GLY A 171 10.38 5.78 12.01
CA GLY A 171 10.67 6.63 10.85
C GLY A 171 9.50 7.52 10.46
N LEU A 172 8.30 6.93 10.35
CA LEU A 172 7.08 7.70 10.05
C LEU A 172 6.79 8.77 11.12
N SER A 173 6.90 8.41 12.40
CA SER A 173 6.69 9.36 13.51
C SER A 173 7.65 10.54 13.43
N LYS A 174 8.94 10.29 13.13
CA LYS A 174 9.95 11.35 12.97
C LYS A 174 9.63 12.27 11.78
N LEU A 175 9.21 11.71 10.65
CA LEU A 175 8.83 12.47 9.47
C LEU A 175 7.58 13.33 9.72
N ILE A 176 6.54 12.76 10.35
CA ILE A 176 5.33 13.49 10.73
C ILE A 176 5.66 14.65 11.68
N LYS A 177 6.47 14.41 12.72
CA LYS A 177 6.88 15.46 13.67
C LYS A 177 7.62 16.61 12.99
N SER A 178 8.54 16.31 12.07
CA SER A 178 9.25 17.33 11.30
C SER A 178 8.29 18.14 10.42
N PHE A 179 7.36 17.46 9.75
CA PHE A 179 6.36 18.09 8.91
C PHE A 179 5.40 18.99 9.72
N ALA A 180 4.85 18.48 10.82
CA ALA A 180 3.91 19.20 11.67
C ALA A 180 4.53 20.48 12.23
N LYS A 181 5.81 20.42 12.63
CA LYS A 181 6.57 21.58 13.11
C LYS A 181 6.72 22.66 12.03
N ASP A 182 6.99 22.28 10.79
CA ASP A 182 7.25 23.24 9.70
C ASP A 182 5.98 23.93 9.19
N PHE A 183 4.80 23.31 9.34
CA PHE A 183 3.55 23.80 8.74
C PHE A 183 2.42 24.07 9.74
N SER A 184 2.66 23.91 11.04
CA SER A 184 1.65 24.06 12.09
C SER A 184 0.36 23.30 11.75
N ALA A 185 0.50 22.04 11.32
CA ALA A 185 -0.63 21.21 10.93
C ALA A 185 -1.52 20.92 12.15
N ASN A 186 -2.83 21.07 12.01
CA ASN A 186 -3.78 20.76 13.07
C ASN A 186 -4.14 19.28 13.08
N ASP A 187 -4.35 18.72 11.90
CA ASP A 187 -4.52 17.28 11.73
C ASP A 187 -3.76 16.77 10.51
N LEU A 188 -3.54 15.46 10.52
CA LEU A 188 -3.01 14.70 9.43
C LEU A 188 -3.89 13.49 9.17
N MET A 189 -4.50 13.42 8.00
CA MET A 189 -5.28 12.27 7.56
C MET A 189 -4.50 11.38 6.59
N THR A 190 -4.90 10.11 6.48
CA THR A 190 -4.39 9.15 5.49
C THR A 190 -5.42 8.05 5.28
N TYR A 191 -5.24 7.28 4.21
CA TYR A 191 -6.02 6.07 3.96
C TYR A 191 -5.17 4.83 4.13
N VAL A 192 -5.76 3.79 4.70
CA VAL A 192 -5.17 2.45 4.84
C VAL A 192 -5.89 1.53 3.87
N ASP A 193 -5.14 0.94 2.95
CA ASP A 193 -5.66 0.03 1.94
C ASP A 193 -6.00 -1.33 2.57
N LEU A 194 -7.28 -1.70 2.53
CA LEU A 194 -7.80 -2.93 3.13
C LEU A 194 -7.37 -4.19 2.38
N ASP A 195 -6.84 -4.06 1.16
CA ASP A 195 -6.19 -5.20 0.48
C ASP A 195 -4.85 -5.57 1.11
N TRP A 196 -4.25 -4.70 1.94
CA TRP A 196 -2.93 -4.95 2.53
C TRP A 196 -2.93 -5.16 4.03
N THR A 197 -3.91 -4.59 4.73
CA THR A 197 -4.00 -4.73 6.18
C THR A 197 -5.38 -4.35 6.67
N GLN A 198 -5.90 -5.12 7.62
CA GLN A 198 -7.18 -4.86 8.27
C GLN A 198 -6.97 -4.24 9.67
N SER A 199 -5.74 -4.27 10.20
CA SER A 199 -5.34 -3.58 11.43
C SER A 199 -4.11 -2.71 11.21
N SER A 200 -4.31 -1.39 11.20
CA SER A 200 -3.23 -0.45 10.90
C SER A 200 -2.32 -0.21 12.11
N THR A 201 -1.00 -0.31 11.89
CA THR A 201 0.01 0.11 12.86
C THR A 201 -0.01 1.62 13.13
N LEU A 202 -0.73 2.41 12.33
CA LEU A 202 -0.88 3.86 12.53
C LEU A 202 -1.59 4.19 13.86
N THR A 203 -2.42 3.29 14.38
CA THR A 203 -3.05 3.43 15.70
C THR A 203 -2.01 3.60 16.82
N THR A 204 -0.87 2.92 16.72
CA THR A 204 0.25 3.07 17.66
C THR A 204 0.92 4.45 17.61
N LEU A 205 0.69 5.21 16.53
CA LEU A 205 1.14 6.59 16.36
C LEU A 205 0.08 7.61 16.78
N GLY A 206 -1.07 7.17 17.27
CA GLY A 206 -2.19 8.03 17.68
C GLY A 206 -3.21 8.33 16.58
N PHE A 207 -3.13 7.66 15.41
CA PHE A 207 -4.18 7.79 14.41
C PHE A 207 -5.45 7.08 14.86
N GLU A 208 -6.59 7.72 14.64
CA GLU A 208 -7.92 7.17 14.91
C GLU A 208 -8.66 6.89 13.60
N GLU A 209 -9.41 5.78 13.55
CA GLU A 209 -10.35 5.51 12.45
C GLU A 209 -11.51 6.51 12.49
N LYS A 210 -11.68 7.28 11.42
CA LYS A 210 -12.76 8.27 11.27
C LYS A 210 -13.77 7.91 10.18
N GLY A 211 -13.58 6.79 9.48
CA GLY A 211 -14.53 6.31 8.49
C GLY A 211 -13.94 5.26 7.57
N ARG A 212 -14.80 4.70 6.72
CA ARG A 212 -14.44 3.73 5.69
C ARG A 212 -14.83 4.26 4.33
N ILE A 213 -14.03 3.89 3.34
CA ILE A 213 -14.23 4.20 1.93
C ILE A 213 -14.58 2.89 1.24
N GLU A 214 -15.66 2.93 0.47
CA GLU A 214 -16.13 1.81 -0.33
C GLU A 214 -15.07 1.32 -1.34
N PRO A 215 -15.19 0.08 -1.82
CA PRO A 215 -14.35 -0.47 -2.88
C PRO A 215 -14.16 0.46 -4.08
N GLN A 216 -12.92 0.54 -4.53
CA GLN A 216 -12.55 1.17 -5.80
C GLN A 216 -12.66 0.13 -6.91
N TYR A 217 -13.34 0.49 -8.01
CA TYR A 217 -13.50 -0.37 -9.17
C TYR A 217 -12.39 -0.15 -10.21
N TYR A 218 -12.03 -1.22 -10.89
CA TYR A 218 -11.01 -1.25 -11.93
C TYR A 218 -11.54 -1.99 -13.15
N TYR A 219 -11.16 -1.53 -14.34
CA TYR A 219 -11.21 -2.33 -15.56
C TYR A 219 -9.78 -2.69 -15.97
N VAL A 220 -9.52 -3.98 -16.14
CA VAL A 220 -8.20 -4.55 -16.39
C VAL A 220 -8.16 -5.13 -17.81
N ARG A 221 -7.21 -4.67 -18.62
CA ARG A 221 -6.98 -5.17 -19.98
C ARG A 221 -5.48 -5.15 -20.26
N ASN A 222 -4.94 -6.21 -20.86
CA ASN A 222 -3.50 -6.34 -21.12
C ASN A 222 -2.63 -6.13 -19.87
N ASN A 223 -3.11 -6.62 -18.72
CA ASN A 223 -2.53 -6.39 -17.40
C ASN A 223 -2.45 -4.91 -16.96
N GLU A 224 -3.13 -3.97 -17.63
CA GLU A 224 -3.21 -2.56 -17.22
C GLU A 224 -4.54 -2.25 -16.53
N ARG A 225 -4.51 -1.44 -15.46
CA ARG A 225 -5.72 -1.01 -14.74
C ARG A 225 -6.14 0.40 -15.08
N MET A 226 -7.43 0.56 -15.33
CA MET A 226 -8.12 1.85 -15.33
C MET A 226 -9.07 1.95 -14.14
N ILE A 227 -9.04 3.07 -13.42
CA ILE A 227 -9.81 3.29 -12.19
C ILE A 227 -11.17 3.90 -12.51
N PHE A 228 -12.23 3.39 -11.88
CA PHE A 228 -13.61 3.86 -12.04
C PHE A 228 -14.28 4.10 -10.69
N LYS A 229 -15.00 5.23 -10.56
CA LYS A 229 -15.74 5.55 -9.34
C LYS A 229 -16.94 4.62 -9.12
N ALA A 230 -17.58 4.18 -10.19
CA ALA A 230 -18.76 3.33 -10.16
C ALA A 230 -18.50 2.03 -10.94
N LYS A 231 -19.09 0.92 -10.49
CA LYS A 231 -18.94 -0.39 -11.15
C LYS A 231 -19.52 -0.35 -12.56
N GLU A 232 -20.64 0.35 -12.72
CA GLU A 232 -21.40 0.48 -13.95
C GLU A 232 -20.54 1.07 -15.08
N ASP A 233 -19.72 2.08 -14.76
CA ASP A 233 -18.82 2.69 -15.75
C ASP A 233 -17.75 1.70 -16.24
N ALA A 234 -17.21 0.88 -15.35
CA ALA A 234 -16.24 -0.15 -15.70
C ALA A 234 -16.88 -1.27 -16.56
N LEU A 235 -18.11 -1.66 -16.24
CA LEU A 235 -18.88 -2.64 -17.00
C LEU A 235 -19.21 -2.14 -18.42
N LEU A 236 -19.62 -0.88 -18.56
CA LEU A 236 -19.87 -0.26 -19.86
C LEU A 236 -18.62 -0.27 -20.74
N LEU A 237 -17.44 -0.07 -20.16
CA LEU A 237 -16.18 -0.15 -20.90
C LEU A 237 -15.86 -1.59 -21.35
N ARG A 238 -16.09 -2.59 -20.48
CA ARG A 238 -15.94 -4.01 -20.83
C ARG A 238 -16.85 -4.39 -22.00
N GLU A 239 -18.12 -3.99 -21.96
CA GLU A 239 -19.09 -4.25 -23.03
C GLU A 239 -18.65 -3.64 -24.38
N LYS A 240 -18.12 -2.41 -24.36
CA LYS A 240 -17.62 -1.74 -25.57
C LYS A 240 -16.39 -2.40 -26.18
N ASN A 241 -15.49 -2.90 -25.33
CA ASN A 241 -14.22 -3.48 -25.79
C ASN A 241 -14.35 -4.96 -26.15
N GLY A 242 -15.32 -5.69 -25.59
CA GLY A 242 -15.51 -7.12 -25.80
C GLY A 242 -14.49 -8.03 -25.12
N GLU A 243 -13.50 -7.46 -24.42
CA GLU A 243 -12.45 -8.18 -23.68
C GLU A 243 -12.09 -7.45 -22.37
N GLY A 244 -11.33 -8.10 -21.49
CA GLY A 244 -10.90 -7.54 -20.19
C GLY A 244 -11.83 -7.85 -19.03
N PHE A 245 -11.41 -7.47 -17.82
CA PHE A 245 -12.02 -7.88 -16.55
C PHE A 245 -12.38 -6.67 -15.70
N VAL A 246 -13.48 -6.75 -14.95
CA VAL A 246 -13.85 -5.73 -13.96
C VAL A 246 -13.54 -6.28 -12.58
N LYS A 247 -12.75 -5.55 -11.79
CA LYS A 247 -12.32 -5.95 -10.44
C LYS A 247 -12.60 -4.85 -9.43
N SER A 248 -12.60 -5.19 -8.14
CA SER A 248 -12.62 -4.20 -7.06
C SER A 248 -11.69 -4.59 -5.90
N ASN A 249 -11.15 -3.60 -5.19
CA ASN A 249 -10.40 -3.85 -3.95
C ASN A 249 -11.35 -3.96 -2.73
N SER A 250 -10.79 -4.12 -1.55
CA SER A 250 -11.54 -4.18 -0.28
C SER A 250 -11.92 -2.80 0.30
N GLY A 251 -11.70 -1.71 -0.44
CA GLY A 251 -11.89 -0.35 0.05
C GLY A 251 -10.72 0.15 0.92
N SER A 252 -10.97 1.14 1.77
CA SER A 252 -9.93 1.71 2.63
C SER A 252 -10.48 2.26 3.94
N ILE A 253 -9.65 2.32 4.98
CA ILE A 253 -9.97 2.99 6.24
C ILE A 253 -9.39 4.40 6.22
N LYS A 254 -10.21 5.41 6.50
CA LYS A 254 -9.76 6.78 6.75
C LYS A 254 -9.26 6.90 8.17
N MET A 255 -7.98 7.25 8.31
CA MET A 255 -7.30 7.46 9.58
C MET A 255 -7.00 8.95 9.76
N VAL A 256 -7.13 9.48 10.97
CA VAL A 256 -6.79 10.88 11.30
C VAL A 256 -5.97 10.95 12.57
N LEU A 257 -4.88 11.70 12.54
CA LEU A 257 -4.04 12.05 13.69
C LEU A 257 -4.21 13.54 13.97
N GLU A 258 -4.64 13.87 15.18
CA GLU A 258 -4.59 15.25 15.70
C GLU A 258 -3.14 15.56 16.13
N LEU A 259 -2.64 16.75 15.79
CA LEU A 259 -1.21 17.14 15.92
C LEU A 259 -0.96 18.27 16.93
#